data_AF-A0A9W6NTG8-F1
#
_entry.id   AF-A0A9W6NTG8-F1
#
_cell.length_a   1.000
_cell.length_b   1.000
_cell.length_c   1.000
_cell.angle_alpha   90.00
_cell.angle_beta   90.00
_cell.angle_gamma   90.00
#
_symmetry.space_group_name_H-M   'P 1'
#
loop_
_entity.id
_entity.type
_entity.pdbx_description
1 polymer ?
#
loop_
_entity_poly.entity_id
_entity_poly.type
_entity_poly.pdbx_seq_one_letter_code
_entity_poly.pdbx_strand_id
1 'polypeptide(L)'
;MRWGRTLAKVGAIVAAAVVAVLVLLALRPADRGSEAGPAAGECWAGVDPVRVACTEPHRLETVAVGEVGSVLGGRAGPPARSELGGEYAECGRTAGRYLGADWRTLHVQLIITAPSREQWQQGRRWYRCDAITLGDELDPVADRRGSMRGNPDGSGPAPDLQLGCATHVVVLNAFIGTRRLPCTDPHDMEFVGIAESDWPDFPATADAVSGAFAVECKSRAQTYTAMPADLLDQRHVTITARPTGDATTWPGGEHSARCWVLLDHPITTSLYGLGDLPTS
;
A
#
# COMPACT_ATOMS: atom_id res chain seq x y z
N MET A 1 -16.68 1.42 -64.11
CA MET A 1 -17.26 1.03 -62.79
C MET A 1 -16.56 -0.22 -62.26
N ARG A 2 -15.41 -0.12 -61.57
CA ARG A 2 -14.72 -1.29 -60.97
C ARG A 2 -14.03 -1.02 -59.62
N TRP A 3 -14.26 0.15 -59.01
CA TRP A 3 -13.59 0.57 -57.77
C TRP A 3 -14.40 0.32 -56.48
N GLY A 4 -15.72 0.13 -56.57
CA GLY A 4 -16.58 -0.04 -55.38
C GLY A 4 -16.54 -1.42 -54.71
N ARG A 5 -16.10 -2.47 -55.42
CA ARG A 5 -16.10 -3.85 -54.88
C ARG A 5 -14.87 -4.19 -54.02
N THR A 6 -13.80 -3.41 -54.12
CA THR A 6 -12.55 -3.68 -53.38
C THR A 6 -12.60 -3.10 -51.97
N LEU A 7 -13.19 -1.91 -51.79
CA LEU A 7 -13.32 -1.24 -50.49
C LEU A 7 -14.25 -2.00 -49.52
N ALA A 8 -15.36 -2.56 -50.02
CA ALA A 8 -16.27 -3.35 -49.20
C ALA A 8 -15.64 -4.64 -48.65
N LYS A 9 -14.74 -5.29 -49.41
CA LYS A 9 -14.04 -6.49 -48.97
C LYS A 9 -12.98 -6.19 -47.91
N VAL A 10 -12.27 -5.07 -48.03
CA VAL A 10 -11.27 -4.65 -47.02
C VAL A 10 -11.95 -4.26 -45.71
N GLY A 11 -13.06 -3.53 -45.75
CA GLY A 11 -13.82 -3.16 -44.55
C GLY A 11 -14.38 -4.36 -43.78
N ALA A 12 -14.86 -5.39 -44.47
CA ALA A 12 -15.36 -6.61 -43.85
C ALA A 12 -14.25 -7.45 -43.17
N ILE A 13 -13.06 -7.49 -43.77
CA ILE A 13 -11.90 -8.21 -43.19
C ILE A 13 -11.39 -7.50 -41.93
N VAL A 14 -11.32 -6.17 -41.94
CA VAL A 14 -10.89 -5.38 -40.78
C VAL A 14 -11.90 -5.53 -39.63
N ALA A 15 -13.20 -5.46 -39.91
CA ALA A 15 -14.24 -5.65 -38.89
C ALA A 15 -14.20 -7.05 -38.27
N ALA A 16 -14.04 -8.10 -39.08
CA ALA A 16 -13.93 -9.47 -38.58
C ALA A 16 -12.67 -9.69 -37.73
N ALA A 17 -11.53 -9.08 -38.10
CA ALA A 17 -10.30 -9.14 -37.33
C ALA A 17 -10.43 -8.42 -35.97
N VAL A 18 -11.06 -7.25 -35.93
CA VAL A 18 -11.31 -6.50 -34.68
C VAL A 18 -12.24 -7.30 -33.76
N VAL A 19 -13.32 -7.87 -34.29
CA VAL A 19 -14.25 -8.71 -33.50
C VAL A 19 -13.54 -9.97 -32.99
N ALA A 20 -12.73 -10.63 -33.81
CA ALA A 20 -11.97 -11.81 -33.39
C ALA A 20 -10.95 -11.49 -32.29
N VAL A 21 -10.26 -10.34 -32.38
CA VAL A 21 -9.33 -9.87 -31.33
C VAL A 21 -10.08 -9.54 -30.04
N LEU A 22 -11.23 -8.87 -30.11
CA LEU A 22 -12.06 -8.57 -28.94
C LEU A 22 -12.62 -9.84 -28.28
N VAL A 23 -13.03 -10.83 -29.07
CA VAL A 23 -13.50 -12.14 -28.57
C VAL A 23 -12.34 -12.94 -27.97
N LEU A 24 -11.15 -12.92 -28.58
CA LEU A 24 -9.95 -13.57 -28.04
C LEU A 24 -9.45 -12.90 -26.74
N LEU A 25 -9.62 -11.58 -26.60
CA LEU A 25 -9.33 -10.87 -25.36
C LEU A 25 -10.36 -11.21 -24.27
N ALA A 26 -11.64 -11.36 -24.62
CA ALA A 26 -12.72 -11.71 -23.69
C ALA A 26 -12.71 -13.19 -23.25
N LEU A 27 -12.06 -14.08 -24.02
CA LEU A 27 -11.96 -15.51 -23.74
C LEU A 27 -10.64 -15.94 -23.08
N ARG A 28 -9.77 -15.01 -22.67
CA ARG A 28 -8.58 -15.38 -21.90
C ARG A 28 -9.02 -15.93 -20.54
N PRO A 29 -8.70 -17.20 -20.21
CA PRO A 29 -8.99 -17.72 -18.89
C PRO A 29 -8.22 -16.90 -17.85
N ALA A 30 -8.89 -16.60 -16.75
CA ALA A 30 -8.27 -16.15 -15.51
C ALA A 30 -7.07 -17.06 -15.19
N ASP A 31 -5.86 -16.52 -15.29
CA ASP A 31 -4.64 -17.28 -15.02
C ASP A 31 -4.54 -17.48 -13.50
N ARG A 32 -4.73 -18.72 -13.04
CA ARG A 32 -4.71 -19.09 -11.61
C ARG A 32 -3.29 -19.22 -11.04
N GLY A 33 -2.30 -18.69 -11.76
CA GLY A 33 -0.87 -18.75 -11.43
C GLY A 33 -0.14 -19.76 -12.31
N SER A 34 1.04 -19.37 -12.78
CA SER A 34 1.88 -20.19 -13.65
C SER A 34 2.47 -21.40 -12.90
N GLU A 35 2.92 -22.43 -13.64
CA GLU A 35 3.74 -23.51 -13.07
C GLU A 35 5.06 -23.01 -12.44
N ALA A 36 5.51 -21.79 -12.75
CA ALA A 36 6.68 -21.18 -12.14
C ALA A 36 6.39 -20.54 -10.77
N GLY A 37 5.12 -20.49 -10.33
CA GLY A 37 4.71 -19.76 -9.14
C GLY A 37 4.46 -18.27 -9.41
N PRO A 38 4.19 -17.47 -8.37
CA PRO A 38 4.00 -16.02 -8.52
C PRO A 38 5.34 -15.31 -8.81
N ALA A 39 5.25 -14.12 -9.39
CA ALA A 39 6.39 -13.25 -9.66
C ALA A 39 6.11 -11.80 -9.25
N ALA A 40 7.18 -11.04 -8.96
CA ALA A 40 7.06 -9.62 -8.69
C ALA A 40 6.56 -8.85 -9.93
N GLY A 41 5.63 -7.92 -9.73
CA GLY A 41 4.92 -7.17 -10.76
C GLY A 41 3.66 -7.85 -11.31
N GLU A 42 3.22 -8.94 -10.70
CA GLU A 42 1.90 -9.50 -10.97
C GLU A 42 0.82 -8.78 -10.16
N CYS A 43 -0.29 -8.42 -10.82
CA CYS A 43 -1.42 -7.71 -10.22
C CYS A 43 -2.62 -8.65 -10.07
N TRP A 44 -3.35 -8.54 -8.95
CA TRP A 44 -4.41 -9.48 -8.60
C TRP A 44 -5.71 -8.78 -8.20
N ALA A 45 -6.82 -9.29 -8.74
CA ALA A 45 -8.17 -8.82 -8.47
C ALA A 45 -8.96 -9.84 -7.63
N GLY A 46 -9.85 -9.33 -6.77
CA GLY A 46 -10.83 -10.12 -6.02
C GLY A 46 -10.30 -10.79 -4.74
N VAL A 47 -11.22 -11.43 -4.02
CA VAL A 47 -10.98 -12.16 -2.75
C VAL A 47 -10.27 -13.50 -2.97
N ASP A 48 -10.53 -14.14 -4.11
CA ASP A 48 -9.75 -15.26 -4.65
C ASP A 48 -8.87 -14.68 -5.76
N PRO A 49 -7.61 -14.32 -5.48
CA PRO A 49 -6.84 -13.42 -6.34
C PRO A 49 -6.64 -14.03 -7.73
N VAL A 50 -7.29 -13.42 -8.72
CA VAL A 50 -7.08 -13.71 -10.14
C VAL A 50 -6.07 -12.75 -10.70
N ARG A 51 -5.07 -13.28 -11.42
CA ARG A 51 -4.07 -12.45 -12.09
C ARG A 51 -4.72 -11.62 -13.19
N VAL A 52 -4.46 -10.32 -13.17
CA VAL A 52 -4.91 -9.34 -14.16
C VAL A 52 -3.74 -8.48 -14.64
N ALA A 53 -3.91 -7.77 -15.76
CA ALA A 53 -2.95 -6.75 -16.15
C ALA A 53 -3.03 -5.59 -15.14
N CYS A 54 -1.89 -5.00 -14.78
CA CYS A 54 -1.88 -3.90 -13.79
C CYS A 54 -2.63 -2.64 -14.28
N THR A 55 -2.93 -2.52 -15.58
CA THR A 55 -3.80 -1.45 -16.12
C THR A 55 -5.28 -1.67 -15.80
N GLU A 56 -5.66 -2.90 -15.44
CA GLU A 56 -6.99 -3.24 -14.94
C GLU A 56 -7.12 -2.97 -13.44
N PRO A 57 -8.36 -2.81 -12.92
CA PRO A 57 -8.58 -2.69 -11.49
C PRO A 57 -8.02 -3.91 -10.75
N HIS A 58 -7.17 -3.66 -9.76
CA HIS A 58 -6.61 -4.68 -8.89
C HIS A 58 -6.42 -4.08 -7.49
N ARG A 59 -6.35 -4.94 -6.48
CA ARG A 59 -6.13 -4.53 -5.08
C ARG A 59 -4.77 -4.92 -4.56
N LEU A 60 -4.13 -5.90 -5.20
CA LEU A 60 -2.85 -6.48 -4.79
C LEU A 60 -1.86 -6.38 -5.95
N GLU A 61 -0.62 -6.01 -5.65
CA GLU A 61 0.51 -6.17 -6.56
C GLU A 61 1.63 -6.92 -5.83
N THR A 62 2.10 -8.02 -6.42
CA THR A 62 3.25 -8.75 -5.88
C THR A 62 4.49 -7.86 -5.98
N VAL A 63 5.06 -7.44 -4.85
CA VAL A 63 6.30 -6.65 -4.84
C VAL A 63 7.53 -7.51 -4.61
N ALA A 64 7.37 -8.67 -3.97
CA ALA A 64 8.42 -9.66 -3.81
C ALA A 64 7.87 -11.08 -3.69
N VAL A 65 8.71 -12.07 -3.98
CA VAL A 65 8.44 -13.49 -3.77
C VAL A 65 9.68 -14.09 -3.12
N GLY A 66 9.48 -14.95 -2.14
CA GLY A 66 10.56 -15.67 -1.47
C GLY A 66 10.17 -17.10 -1.16
N GLU A 67 11.04 -17.82 -0.47
CA GLU A 67 10.80 -19.20 -0.01
C GLU A 67 10.50 -19.20 1.50
N VAL A 68 9.49 -19.97 1.89
CA VAL A 68 9.15 -20.23 3.29
C VAL A 68 10.30 -20.99 3.94
N GLY A 69 10.73 -20.54 5.12
CA GLY A 69 11.85 -21.14 5.84
C GLY A 69 11.65 -22.65 6.05
N SER A 70 12.74 -23.42 6.03
CA SER A 70 12.70 -24.90 6.02
C SER A 70 11.88 -25.53 7.16
N VAL A 71 11.85 -24.90 8.33
CA VAL A 71 11.04 -25.34 9.48
C VAL A 71 9.55 -25.30 9.17
N LEU A 72 9.05 -24.15 8.69
CA LEU A 72 7.64 -24.01 8.30
C LEU A 72 7.35 -24.80 7.02
N GLY A 73 8.30 -24.80 6.07
CA GLY A 73 8.21 -25.52 4.81
C GLY A 73 8.14 -27.05 4.98
N GLY A 74 8.66 -27.61 6.07
CA GLY A 74 8.56 -29.04 6.37
C GLY A 74 7.19 -29.50 6.86
N ARG A 75 6.26 -28.59 7.14
CA ARG A 75 4.95 -28.93 7.73
C ARG A 75 3.98 -29.51 6.69
N ALA A 76 2.98 -30.23 7.18
CA ALA A 76 1.96 -30.88 6.34
C ALA A 76 1.01 -29.90 5.62
N GLY A 77 0.91 -28.65 6.11
CA GLY A 77 0.08 -27.60 5.53
C GLY A 77 0.79 -26.25 5.55
N PRO A 78 0.28 -25.27 4.79
CA PRO A 78 0.86 -23.94 4.74
C PRO A 78 0.78 -23.27 6.12
N PRO A 79 1.79 -22.45 6.49
CA PRO A 79 1.75 -21.68 7.72
C PRO A 79 0.64 -20.63 7.68
N ALA A 80 0.07 -20.33 8.85
CA ALA A 80 -0.78 -19.16 9.01
C ALA A 80 0.04 -17.87 8.87
N ARG A 81 -0.62 -16.77 8.50
CA ARG A 81 0.04 -15.45 8.35
C ARG A 81 0.81 -15.03 9.62
N SER A 82 0.25 -15.28 10.79
CA SER A 82 0.88 -14.98 12.09
C SER A 82 2.15 -15.78 12.35
N GLU A 83 2.39 -16.86 11.62
CA GLU A 83 3.61 -17.68 11.73
C GLU A 83 4.72 -17.22 10.77
N LEU A 84 4.41 -16.31 9.84
CA LEU A 84 5.32 -15.81 8.79
C LEU A 84 6.04 -14.51 9.18
N GLY A 85 6.30 -14.30 10.46
CA GLY A 85 6.92 -13.06 10.94
C GLY A 85 8.32 -12.81 10.34
N GLY A 86 9.15 -13.85 10.24
CA GLY A 86 10.48 -13.76 9.64
C GLY A 86 10.43 -13.44 8.14
N GLU A 87 9.52 -14.07 7.42
CA GLU A 87 9.28 -13.80 6.00
C GLU A 87 8.67 -12.40 5.78
N TYR A 88 7.85 -11.89 6.70
CA TYR A 88 7.34 -10.51 6.64
C TYR A 88 8.47 -9.48 6.75
N ALA A 89 9.44 -9.68 7.63
CA ALA A 89 10.60 -8.79 7.76
C ALA A 89 11.44 -8.75 6.46
N GLU A 90 11.62 -9.88 5.78
CA GLU A 90 12.30 -9.93 4.47
C GLU A 90 11.46 -9.31 3.35
N CYS A 91 10.14 -9.52 3.39
CA CYS A 91 9.16 -8.86 2.51
C CYS A 91 9.29 -7.33 2.62
N GLY A 92 9.32 -6.76 3.83
CA GLY A 92 9.51 -5.33 4.03
C GLY A 92 10.80 -4.78 3.42
N ARG A 93 11.94 -5.47 3.64
CA ARG A 93 13.25 -5.09 3.07
C ARG A 93 13.25 -5.13 1.54
N THR A 94 12.63 -6.15 0.95
CA THR A 94 12.66 -6.35 -0.51
C THR A 94 11.64 -5.47 -1.23
N ALA A 95 10.47 -5.24 -0.62
CA ALA A 95 9.43 -4.38 -1.16
C ALA A 95 9.96 -2.98 -1.48
N GLY A 96 10.84 -2.43 -0.65
CA GLY A 96 11.37 -1.08 -0.87
C GLY A 96 12.14 -0.92 -2.19
N ARG A 97 12.83 -1.98 -2.65
CA ARG A 97 13.52 -1.96 -3.96
C ARG A 97 12.54 -1.93 -5.12
N TYR A 98 11.42 -2.63 -4.99
CA TYR A 98 10.37 -2.66 -6.00
C TYR A 98 9.62 -1.33 -6.07
N LEU A 99 9.24 -0.82 -4.90
CA LEU A 99 8.45 0.41 -4.74
C LEU A 99 9.26 1.68 -4.96
N GLY A 100 10.60 1.61 -4.92
CA GLY A 100 11.49 2.76 -5.06
C GLY A 100 11.61 3.63 -3.80
N ALA A 101 11.03 3.20 -2.67
CA ALA A 101 11.13 3.84 -1.36
C ALA A 101 10.74 2.85 -0.25
N ASP A 102 11.01 3.21 1.00
CA ASP A 102 10.47 2.48 2.15
C ASP A 102 8.94 2.48 2.10
N TRP A 103 8.33 1.29 2.06
CA TRP A 103 6.89 1.12 1.92
C TRP A 103 6.10 1.82 3.03
N ARG A 104 6.69 2.00 4.21
CA ARG A 104 6.04 2.66 5.35
C ARG A 104 5.81 4.14 5.09
N THR A 105 6.63 4.75 4.24
CA THR A 105 6.50 6.15 3.79
C THR A 105 5.50 6.33 2.64
N LEU A 106 4.91 5.23 2.16
CA LEU A 106 3.96 5.22 1.05
C LEU A 106 2.55 4.93 1.55
N HIS A 107 1.56 5.26 0.74
CA HIS A 107 0.15 4.95 0.95
C HIS A 107 -0.16 3.48 0.61
N VAL A 108 0.67 2.59 1.13
CA VAL A 108 0.59 1.15 0.91
C VAL A 108 0.69 0.39 2.22
N GLN A 109 0.26 -0.86 2.23
CA GLN A 109 0.54 -1.82 3.31
C GLN A 109 1.00 -3.13 2.68
N LEU A 110 1.86 -3.86 3.40
CA LEU A 110 2.33 -5.16 2.95
C LEU A 110 1.47 -6.28 3.53
N ILE A 111 1.22 -7.28 2.70
CA ILE A 111 0.53 -8.51 3.05
C ILE A 111 1.43 -9.66 2.62
N ILE A 112 1.63 -10.61 3.55
CA ILE A 112 2.29 -11.87 3.23
C ILE A 112 1.26 -12.97 3.03
N THR A 113 1.40 -13.70 1.93
CA THR A 113 0.51 -14.79 1.54
C THR A 113 1.32 -16.05 1.32
N ALA A 114 0.95 -17.14 2.00
CA ALA A 114 1.45 -18.48 1.74
C ALA A 114 0.67 -19.16 0.60
N PRO A 115 1.19 -20.26 0.02
CA PRO A 115 0.47 -21.02 -1.00
C PRO A 115 -0.83 -21.59 -0.43
N SER A 116 -1.81 -21.84 -1.30
CA SER A 116 -3.03 -22.55 -0.90
C SER A 116 -2.70 -23.95 -0.39
N ARG A 117 -3.66 -24.59 0.30
CA ARG A 117 -3.49 -25.98 0.75
C ARG A 117 -3.22 -26.92 -0.43
N GLU A 118 -3.89 -26.73 -1.57
CA GLU A 118 -3.62 -27.55 -2.78
C GLU A 118 -2.20 -27.30 -3.30
N GLN A 119 -1.78 -26.04 -3.43
CA GLN A 119 -0.43 -25.69 -3.88
C GLN A 119 0.64 -26.26 -2.94
N TRP A 120 0.39 -26.24 -1.63
CA TRP A 120 1.27 -26.82 -0.63
C TRP A 120 1.40 -28.35 -0.79
N GLN A 121 0.31 -29.06 -1.05
CA GLN A 121 0.32 -30.50 -1.34
C GLN A 121 1.08 -30.83 -2.62
N GLN A 122 1.12 -29.89 -3.57
CA GLN A 122 1.92 -29.98 -4.80
C GLN A 122 3.40 -29.57 -4.59
N GLY A 123 3.84 -29.40 -3.34
CA GLY A 123 5.23 -29.08 -3.02
C GLY A 123 5.62 -27.61 -3.14
N ARG A 124 4.67 -26.69 -3.35
CA ARG A 124 4.97 -25.25 -3.35
C ARG A 124 5.35 -24.78 -1.95
N ARG A 125 6.48 -24.07 -1.84
CA ARG A 125 7.01 -23.53 -0.59
C ARG A 125 7.42 -22.06 -0.71
N TRP A 126 6.84 -21.34 -1.67
CA TRP A 126 7.03 -19.90 -1.79
C TRP A 126 6.17 -19.13 -0.78
N TYR A 127 6.51 -17.88 -0.49
CA TYR A 127 5.59 -16.87 0.03
C TYR A 127 5.56 -15.66 -0.92
N ARG A 128 4.41 -14.99 -0.96
CA ARG A 128 4.21 -13.78 -1.77
C ARG A 128 4.09 -12.57 -0.85
N CYS A 129 4.85 -11.53 -1.16
CA CYS A 129 4.78 -10.22 -0.54
C CYS A 129 3.98 -9.32 -1.48
N ASP A 130 2.73 -9.05 -1.11
CA ASP A 130 1.83 -8.19 -1.86
C ASP A 130 1.79 -6.81 -1.23
N ALA A 131 1.76 -5.76 -2.04
CA ALA A 131 1.40 -4.43 -1.63
C ALA A 131 -0.08 -4.16 -1.95
N ILE A 132 -0.77 -3.55 -1.01
CA ILE A 132 -2.12 -3.01 -1.17
C ILE A 132 -2.07 -1.49 -1.04
N THR A 133 -2.94 -0.77 -1.76
CA THR A 133 -3.17 0.66 -1.49
C THR A 133 -4.20 0.80 -0.38
N LEU A 134 -3.89 1.63 0.60
CA LEU A 134 -4.83 1.90 1.69
C LEU A 134 -6.03 2.71 1.17
N GLY A 135 -7.22 2.30 1.58
CA GLY A 135 -8.47 3.00 1.32
C GLY A 135 -8.98 3.74 2.57
N ASP A 136 -10.29 3.79 2.74
CA ASP A 136 -10.97 4.45 3.86
C ASP A 136 -11.53 3.42 4.87
N GLU A 137 -12.20 3.87 5.93
CA GLU A 137 -12.74 2.95 6.96
C GLU A 137 -13.84 2.01 6.42
N LEU A 138 -14.51 2.37 5.32
CA LEU A 138 -15.57 1.57 4.71
C LEU A 138 -15.04 0.57 3.67
N ASP A 139 -13.99 0.96 2.94
CA ASP A 139 -13.23 0.08 2.05
C ASP A 139 -11.73 0.27 2.30
N PRO A 140 -11.13 -0.48 3.25
CA PRO A 140 -9.75 -0.25 3.69
C PRO A 140 -8.70 -0.60 2.63
N VAL A 141 -9.12 -1.21 1.52
CA VAL A 141 -8.24 -1.56 0.40
C VAL A 141 -8.79 -0.94 -0.87
N ALA A 142 -8.13 0.12 -1.34
CA ALA A 142 -8.54 0.83 -2.53
C ALA A 142 -8.24 0.02 -3.80
N ASP A 143 -9.15 0.08 -4.77
CA ASP A 143 -8.86 -0.37 -6.13
C ASP A 143 -7.81 0.54 -6.77
N ARG A 144 -6.85 -0.08 -7.48
CA ARG A 144 -5.80 0.62 -8.21
C ARG A 144 -5.85 0.27 -9.69
N ARG A 145 -5.47 1.25 -10.51
CA ARG A 145 -5.02 1.05 -11.89
C ARG A 145 -3.60 1.60 -12.02
N GLY A 146 -2.75 0.86 -12.71
CA GLY A 146 -1.32 1.15 -12.84
C GLY A 146 -0.48 0.42 -11.79
N SER A 147 0.76 0.12 -12.18
CA SER A 147 1.76 -0.53 -11.31
C SER A 147 2.13 0.36 -10.11
N MET A 148 2.49 -0.25 -8.98
CA MET A 148 3.07 0.37 -7.79
C MET A 148 4.59 0.47 -7.84
N ARG A 149 5.23 -0.18 -8.82
CA ARG A 149 6.66 -0.08 -9.08
C ARG A 149 7.14 1.37 -9.07
N GLY A 150 8.29 1.60 -8.43
CA GLY A 150 8.97 2.89 -8.44
C GLY A 150 9.31 3.37 -9.86
N ASN A 151 9.67 4.65 -9.97
CA ASN A 151 9.91 5.29 -11.25
C ASN A 151 11.08 4.60 -11.99
N PRO A 152 10.95 4.31 -13.31
CA PRO A 152 11.98 3.62 -14.07
C PRO A 152 13.34 4.33 -14.10
N ASP A 153 13.35 5.65 -13.88
CA ASP A 153 14.56 6.48 -13.80
C ASP A 153 15.23 6.47 -12.42
N GLY A 154 14.67 5.74 -11.45
CA GLY A 154 15.17 5.67 -10.08
C GLY A 154 14.91 6.93 -9.25
N SER A 155 14.07 7.85 -9.71
CA SER A 155 13.72 9.10 -8.98
C SER A 155 12.89 8.87 -7.70
N GLY A 156 12.53 7.62 -7.41
CA GLY A 156 11.85 7.23 -6.19
C GLY A 156 10.53 6.49 -6.47
N PRO A 157 9.55 6.59 -5.56
CA PRO A 157 8.29 5.88 -5.69
C PRO A 157 7.37 6.54 -6.72
N ALA A 158 6.35 5.81 -7.15
CA ALA A 158 5.26 6.40 -7.94
C ALA A 158 4.68 7.61 -7.19
N PRO A 159 4.52 8.79 -7.82
CA PRO A 159 4.12 10.02 -7.13
C PRO A 159 2.79 9.90 -6.39
N ASP A 160 1.86 9.13 -6.97
CA ASP A 160 0.55 8.87 -6.40
C ASP A 160 0.59 7.87 -5.23
N LEU A 161 1.73 7.33 -4.84
CA LEU A 161 1.89 6.50 -3.64
C LEU A 161 2.51 7.25 -2.47
N GLN A 162 3.04 8.46 -2.65
CA GLN A 162 3.71 9.16 -1.55
C GLN A 162 2.71 9.61 -0.48
N LEU A 163 3.09 9.46 0.79
CA LEU A 163 2.40 10.14 1.89
C LEU A 163 2.84 11.61 1.93
N GLY A 164 1.98 12.46 2.46
CA GLY A 164 2.21 13.90 2.54
C GLY A 164 1.01 14.56 3.21
N CYS A 165 0.42 15.54 2.54
CA CYS A 165 -0.75 16.24 3.02
C CYS A 165 -2.03 15.41 2.84
N ALA A 166 -2.91 15.48 3.83
CA ALA A 166 -4.16 14.74 3.87
C ALA A 166 -5.22 15.51 4.67
N THR A 167 -6.47 15.11 4.49
CA THR A 167 -7.56 15.60 5.33
C THR A 167 -8.41 14.49 5.90
N HIS A 168 -9.01 14.72 7.06
CA HIS A 168 -10.03 13.83 7.60
C HIS A 168 -11.25 13.81 6.68
N VAL A 169 -11.80 12.61 6.45
CA VAL A 169 -13.08 12.42 5.79
C VAL A 169 -14.10 12.15 6.88
N VAL A 170 -15.08 13.05 7.00
CA VAL A 170 -16.16 12.96 7.99
C VAL A 170 -17.49 12.87 7.27
N VAL A 171 -18.28 11.82 7.57
CA VAL A 171 -19.65 11.64 7.05
C VAL A 171 -20.59 11.46 8.22
N LEU A 172 -21.67 12.26 8.27
CA LEU A 172 -22.65 12.23 9.36
C LEU A 172 -22.00 12.37 10.77
N ASN A 173 -20.99 13.23 10.90
CA ASN A 173 -20.20 13.44 12.11
C ASN A 173 -19.37 12.21 12.58
N ALA A 174 -19.22 11.19 11.74
CA ALA A 174 -18.31 10.08 11.97
C ALA A 174 -17.05 10.25 11.13
N PHE A 175 -15.88 10.08 11.75
CA PHE A 175 -14.64 9.90 11.02
C PHE A 175 -14.71 8.59 10.24
N ILE A 176 -14.48 8.65 8.93
CA ILE A 176 -14.53 7.48 8.05
C ILE A 176 -13.24 7.27 7.25
N GLY A 177 -12.16 8.00 7.56
CA GLY A 177 -10.87 7.80 6.92
C GLY A 177 -10.15 9.10 6.60
N THR A 178 -9.04 9.00 5.89
CA THR A 178 -8.27 10.16 5.43
C THR A 178 -8.20 10.18 3.91
N ARG A 179 -8.10 11.38 3.34
CA ARG A 179 -7.94 11.58 1.90
C ARG A 179 -6.70 12.40 1.66
N ARG A 180 -5.78 11.87 0.85
CA ARG A 180 -4.57 12.59 0.43
C ARG A 180 -4.92 13.75 -0.50
N LEU A 181 -4.16 14.82 -0.36
CA LEU A 181 -4.31 16.06 -1.10
C LEU A 181 -2.94 16.65 -1.41
N PRO A 182 -2.78 17.42 -2.51
CA PRO A 182 -1.68 18.36 -2.62
C PRO A 182 -1.70 19.33 -1.43
N CYS A 183 -0.53 19.72 -0.91
CA CYS A 183 -0.46 20.65 0.21
C CYS A 183 -0.98 22.06 -0.12
N THR A 184 -1.17 22.37 -1.41
CA THR A 184 -1.81 23.60 -1.88
C THR A 184 -3.33 23.58 -1.75
N ASP A 185 -3.91 22.40 -1.56
CA ASP A 185 -5.34 22.23 -1.31
C ASP A 185 -5.60 22.29 0.21
N PRO A 186 -6.79 22.72 0.66
CA PRO A 186 -7.14 22.73 2.07
C PRO A 186 -6.99 21.35 2.72
N HIS A 187 -6.06 21.24 3.68
CA HIS A 187 -5.74 20.00 4.40
C HIS A 187 -5.44 20.31 5.87
N ASP A 188 -5.69 19.35 6.76
CA ASP A 188 -5.55 19.50 8.22
C ASP A 188 -4.63 18.44 8.82
N MET A 189 -3.91 17.68 7.98
CA MET A 189 -3.03 16.61 8.40
C MET A 189 -1.81 16.48 7.48
N GLU A 190 -0.62 16.28 8.05
CA GLU A 190 0.62 16.01 7.31
C GLU A 190 1.40 14.83 7.88
N PHE A 191 1.88 13.97 6.98
CA PHE A 191 2.78 12.87 7.32
C PHE A 191 4.18 13.44 7.61
N VAL A 192 4.70 13.18 8.82
CA VAL A 192 5.97 13.76 9.28
C VAL A 192 7.09 12.74 9.45
N GLY A 193 6.81 11.45 9.26
CA GLY A 193 7.82 10.39 9.26
C GLY A 193 7.39 9.10 9.95
N ILE A 194 8.36 8.23 10.17
CA ILE A 194 8.17 6.93 10.83
C ILE A 194 8.82 6.95 12.22
N ALA A 195 8.11 6.41 13.20
CA ALA A 195 8.64 6.08 14.51
C ALA A 195 8.78 4.55 14.62
N GLU A 196 9.86 4.11 15.24
CA GLU A 196 10.06 2.72 15.64
C GLU A 196 9.76 2.60 17.14
N SER A 197 9.40 1.40 17.59
CA SER A 197 9.17 1.08 18.99
C SER A 197 9.94 -0.18 19.37
N ASP A 198 10.38 -0.24 20.62
CA ASP A 198 10.96 -1.42 21.25
C ASP A 198 9.94 -2.16 22.15
N TRP A 199 8.66 -1.79 22.07
CA TRP A 199 7.62 -2.35 22.92
C TRP A 199 7.43 -3.85 22.63
N PRO A 200 7.36 -4.69 23.68
CA PRO A 200 7.34 -6.14 23.51
C PRO A 200 6.05 -6.64 22.86
N ASP A 201 4.91 -6.01 23.19
CA ASP A 201 3.59 -6.40 22.73
C ASP A 201 2.96 -5.32 21.86
N PHE A 202 2.11 -5.75 20.92
CA PHE A 202 1.36 -4.83 20.07
C PHE A 202 0.47 -3.91 20.93
N PRO A 203 0.59 -2.57 20.81
CA PRO A 203 -0.26 -1.63 21.53
C PRO A 203 -1.68 -1.66 20.96
N ALA A 204 -2.57 -2.45 21.57
CA ALA A 204 -3.90 -2.73 21.01
C ALA A 204 -4.95 -1.61 21.17
N THR A 205 -4.64 -0.53 21.89
CA THR A 205 -5.56 0.60 22.11
C THR A 205 -4.94 1.91 21.62
N ALA A 206 -5.79 2.89 21.27
CA ALA A 206 -5.32 4.21 20.85
C ALA A 206 -4.42 4.89 21.91
N ASP A 207 -4.75 4.73 23.19
CA ASP A 207 -3.94 5.25 24.30
C ASP A 207 -2.59 4.53 24.40
N ALA A 208 -2.57 3.21 24.22
CA ALA A 208 -1.32 2.43 24.22
C ALA A 208 -0.44 2.81 23.02
N VAL A 209 -1.03 3.00 21.83
CA VAL A 209 -0.31 3.47 20.62
C VAL A 209 0.28 4.84 20.88
N SER A 210 -0.52 5.76 21.42
CA SER A 210 -0.07 7.12 21.74
C SER A 210 1.08 7.06 22.74
N GLY A 211 0.98 6.25 23.80
CA GLY A 211 2.05 6.05 24.77
C GLY A 211 3.32 5.45 24.16
N ALA A 212 3.19 4.46 23.28
CA ALA A 212 4.33 3.76 22.68
C ALA A 212 5.14 4.62 21.70
N PHE A 213 4.49 5.57 21.02
CA PHE A 213 5.11 6.35 19.94
C PHE A 213 5.19 7.86 20.19
N ALA A 214 4.65 8.39 21.30
CA ALA A 214 4.57 9.83 21.55
C ALA A 214 5.91 10.56 21.41
N VAL A 215 6.97 10.05 22.03
CA VAL A 215 8.29 10.69 22.03
C VAL A 215 8.89 10.76 20.62
N GLU A 216 8.91 9.61 19.94
CA GLU A 216 9.48 9.53 18.58
C GLU A 216 8.64 10.31 17.57
N CYS A 217 7.31 10.22 17.62
CA CYS A 217 6.47 11.01 16.71
C CYS A 217 6.57 12.51 16.97
N LYS A 218 6.72 12.95 18.22
CA LYS A 218 7.00 14.37 18.52
C LYS A 218 8.36 14.80 17.95
N SER A 219 9.39 13.97 18.06
CA SER A 219 10.70 14.22 17.45
C SER A 219 10.62 14.33 15.91
N ARG A 220 9.86 13.46 15.25
CA ARG A 220 9.59 13.56 13.80
C ARG A 220 8.84 14.83 13.44
N ALA A 221 7.81 15.18 14.19
CA ALA A 221 7.06 16.43 13.99
C ALA A 221 7.95 17.67 14.13
N GLN A 222 8.79 17.74 15.16
CA GLN A 222 9.74 18.85 15.35
C GLN A 222 10.72 18.96 14.18
N THR A 223 11.29 17.83 13.75
CA THR A 223 12.24 17.81 12.65
C THR A 223 11.60 18.24 11.33
N TYR A 224 10.40 17.75 11.05
CA TYR A 224 9.68 18.05 9.82
C TYR A 224 9.21 19.50 9.78
N THR A 225 8.59 19.98 10.86
CA THR A 225 7.94 21.30 10.90
C THR A 225 8.89 22.45 11.24
N ALA A 226 10.07 22.13 11.81
CA ALA A 226 10.95 23.08 12.47
C ALA A 226 10.32 23.87 13.63
N MET A 227 9.11 23.50 14.09
CA MET A 227 8.44 24.16 15.21
C MET A 227 9.12 23.81 16.54
N PRO A 228 9.21 24.76 17.48
CA PRO A 228 9.63 24.47 18.84
C PRO A 228 8.60 23.60 19.57
N ALA A 229 9.06 22.91 20.63
CA ALA A 229 8.28 21.90 21.33
C ALA A 229 6.96 22.41 21.92
N ASP A 230 6.95 23.66 22.40
CA ASP A 230 5.82 24.33 23.02
C ASP A 230 4.70 24.66 22.03
N LEU A 231 5.02 24.95 20.76
CA LEU A 231 4.00 25.09 19.71
C LEU A 231 3.30 23.75 19.43
N LEU A 232 4.06 22.65 19.42
CA LEU A 232 3.51 21.31 19.20
C LEU A 232 2.67 20.79 20.38
N ASP A 233 2.78 21.43 21.56
CA ASP A 233 1.99 21.12 22.74
C ASP A 233 0.71 21.99 22.83
N GLN A 234 0.48 22.89 21.88
CA GLN A 234 -0.74 23.69 21.85
C GLN A 234 -1.97 22.87 21.48
N ARG A 235 -3.13 23.25 22.03
CA ARG A 235 -4.41 22.56 21.83
C ARG A 235 -4.84 22.45 20.35
N HIS A 236 -4.31 23.30 19.48
CA HIS A 236 -4.62 23.34 18.05
C HIS A 236 -3.78 22.36 17.23
N VAL A 237 -2.78 21.71 17.85
CA VAL A 237 -1.90 20.72 17.23
C VAL A 237 -2.12 19.37 17.90
N THR A 238 -2.29 18.33 17.09
CA THR A 238 -2.33 16.94 17.57
C THR A 238 -1.28 16.13 16.82
N ILE A 239 -0.40 15.46 17.57
CA ILE A 239 0.52 14.47 17.01
C ILE A 239 -0.09 13.09 17.24
N THR A 240 -0.22 12.31 16.16
CA THR A 240 -0.76 10.95 16.24
C THR A 240 0.17 9.95 15.57
N ALA A 241 0.11 8.71 16.05
CA ALA A 241 0.82 7.58 15.50
C ALA A 241 -0.20 6.58 14.96
N ARG A 242 0.03 6.09 13.74
CA ARG A 242 -0.72 4.98 13.15
C ARG A 242 0.21 3.79 12.93
N PRO A 243 0.10 2.70 13.71
CA PRO A 243 0.92 1.52 13.51
C PRO A 243 0.88 1.04 12.06
N THR A 244 2.03 0.67 11.52
CA THR A 244 2.16 0.08 10.18
C THR A 244 1.88 -1.41 10.18
N GLY A 245 2.04 -2.06 11.34
CA GLY A 245 1.72 -3.44 11.61
C GLY A 245 0.51 -3.64 12.53
N ASP A 246 0.19 -4.89 12.80
CA ASP A 246 -0.87 -5.32 13.71
C ASP A 246 -0.36 -6.43 14.65
N ALA A 247 -1.24 -6.98 15.49
CA ALA A 247 -0.92 -8.06 16.42
C ALA A 247 -0.35 -9.33 15.72
N THR A 248 -0.56 -9.50 14.41
CA THR A 248 -0.03 -10.63 13.63
C THR A 248 1.37 -10.37 13.10
N THR A 249 1.70 -9.13 12.75
CA THR A 249 3.03 -8.76 12.22
C THR A 249 3.99 -8.28 13.30
N TRP A 250 3.47 -7.87 14.46
CA TRP A 250 4.29 -7.42 15.60
C TRP A 250 5.29 -8.49 16.07
N PRO A 251 4.93 -9.77 16.25
CA PRO A 251 5.92 -10.80 16.60
C PRO A 251 7.00 -10.99 15.52
N GLY A 252 6.72 -10.57 14.28
CA GLY A 252 7.66 -10.57 13.15
C GLY A 252 8.60 -9.35 13.09
N GLY A 253 8.48 -8.41 14.02
CA GLY A 253 9.36 -7.23 14.13
C GLY A 253 8.85 -5.98 13.41
N GLU A 254 7.59 -5.95 12.95
CA GLU A 254 6.98 -4.71 12.46
C GLU A 254 6.51 -3.85 13.63
N HIS A 255 7.44 -3.15 14.27
CA HIS A 255 7.21 -2.33 15.45
C HIS A 255 7.20 -0.84 15.14
N SER A 256 6.68 -0.46 13.97
CA SER A 256 6.72 0.92 13.51
C SER A 256 5.34 1.57 13.40
N ALA A 257 5.33 2.91 13.35
CA ALA A 257 4.14 3.72 13.17
C ALA A 257 4.43 4.92 12.27
N ARG A 258 3.42 5.30 11.49
CA ARG A 258 3.38 6.56 10.75
C ARG A 258 2.99 7.68 11.70
N CYS A 259 3.84 8.69 11.78
CA CYS A 259 3.60 9.88 12.57
C CYS A 259 2.94 10.95 11.70
N TRP A 260 1.91 11.58 12.26
CA TRP A 260 1.16 12.65 11.61
C TRP A 260 1.03 13.84 12.54
N VAL A 261 1.09 15.03 11.97
CA VAL A 261 0.67 16.28 12.62
C VAL A 261 -0.70 16.65 12.09
N LEU A 262 -1.62 16.95 12.99
CA LEU A 262 -2.99 17.36 12.70
C LEU A 262 -3.18 18.77 13.24
N LEU A 263 -3.90 19.60 12.49
CA LEU A 263 -4.38 20.89 12.92
C LEU A 263 -5.90 20.82 13.14
N ASP A 264 -6.44 21.71 13.95
CA ASP A 264 -7.89 21.82 14.16
C ASP A 264 -8.62 22.65 13.09
N HIS A 265 -7.87 23.15 12.10
CA HIS A 265 -8.36 23.89 10.96
C HIS A 265 -7.53 23.55 9.70
N PRO A 266 -8.11 23.66 8.50
CA PRO A 266 -7.39 23.39 7.27
C PRO A 266 -6.45 24.54 6.91
N ILE A 267 -5.32 24.19 6.28
CA ILE A 267 -4.32 25.10 5.73
C ILE A 267 -4.07 24.78 4.26
N THR A 268 -3.41 25.69 3.54
CA THR A 268 -3.08 25.56 2.10
C THR A 268 -1.58 25.68 1.82
N THR A 269 -0.77 25.53 2.86
CA THR A 269 0.68 25.43 2.77
C THR A 269 1.14 24.23 3.57
N SER A 270 2.28 23.64 3.22
CA SER A 270 2.87 22.59 4.06
C SER A 270 3.47 23.19 5.34
N LEU A 271 3.40 22.41 6.42
CA LEU A 271 4.08 22.66 7.69
C LEU A 271 5.60 22.44 7.60
N TYR A 272 6.11 21.84 6.52
CA TYR A 272 7.52 21.53 6.36
C TYR A 272 8.41 22.77 6.51
N GLY A 273 9.27 22.76 7.54
CA GLY A 273 10.20 23.85 7.82
C GLY A 273 9.57 25.20 8.17
N LEU A 274 8.27 25.25 8.47
CA LEU A 274 7.52 26.49 8.69
C LEU A 274 7.99 27.23 9.96
N GLY A 275 8.37 26.49 11.00
CA GLY A 275 8.90 27.03 12.26
C GLY A 275 7.88 27.70 13.19
N ASP A 276 6.66 27.97 12.70
CA ASP A 276 5.57 28.60 13.44
C ASP A 276 4.22 27.99 13.07
N LEU A 277 3.17 28.27 13.85
CA LEU A 277 1.82 27.85 13.51
C LEU A 277 1.29 28.66 12.33
N PRO A 278 0.73 27.99 11.30
CA PRO A 278 0.06 28.69 10.22
C PRO A 278 -1.16 29.44 10.77
N THR A 279 -1.32 30.69 10.37
CA THR A 279 -2.57 31.42 10.59
C THR A 279 -3.62 30.94 9.58
N SER A 280 -4.86 30.80 10.05
CA SER A 280 -6.04 30.51 9.22
C SER A 280 -6.22 31.45 8.04
#